data_AF-A0AAN5CKM1-F1
#
_entry.id   AF-A0AAN5CKM1-F1
#
_cell.length_a   1.000
_cell.length_b   1.000
_cell.length_c   1.000
_cell.angle_alpha   90.00
_cell.angle_beta   90.00
_cell.angle_gamma   90.00
#
_symmetry.space_group_name_H-M   'P 1'
#
loop_
_entity.id
_entity.type
_entity.pdbx_description
1 polymer ?
#
loop_
_entity_poly.entity_id
_entity_poly.type
_entity_poly.pdbx_seq_one_letter_code
_entity_poly.pdbx_strand_id
1 'polypeptide(L)'
;MELKYGQSAKEKGVYIVGACGWNSIPCDLGTDFLKRKFEGTLAYVDTVVRINTGPAGYCINTGTYESLILGVKSHVDGSEAALHKLITPKPLPKLNNSPNFRPPLAKFEEPSLSSWTMPFMGSDKAVVQRSQYFDYHENGQSPVNIRTYFTVGTLWTMIQLAIWGAIFGFFALFGPIRRFLFNHPEECSFGMFKKSGPTKEQIKGASFDYFFFGTGWERGESPKNDLPIKKAAAVCHGPDIGYIGTSAHICSAALALLNDSEKLPKDGGVMTTASAFRHTRIYEYLSEMGVAFDMAAKSK
;
A
#
# COMPACT_ATOMS: atom_id res chain seq x y z
N MET A 1 5.83 -11.89 12.90
CA MET A 1 4.81 -12.97 12.93
C MET A 1 5.26 -14.18 12.13
N GLU A 2 5.55 -14.03 10.84
CA GLU A 2 5.94 -15.13 9.95
C GLU A 2 7.14 -15.95 10.43
N LEU A 3 8.27 -15.32 10.75
CA LEU A 3 9.47 -16.04 11.22
C LEU A 3 9.22 -16.91 12.46
N LYS A 4 8.32 -16.47 13.34
CA LYS A 4 8.04 -17.15 14.62
C LYS A 4 6.91 -18.17 14.52
N TYR A 5 5.88 -17.88 13.73
CA TYR A 5 4.63 -18.63 13.73
C TYR A 5 4.23 -19.20 12.37
N GLY A 6 4.95 -18.89 11.28
CA GLY A 6 4.57 -19.29 9.92
C GLY A 6 4.42 -20.81 9.77
N GLN A 7 5.44 -21.57 10.17
CA GLN A 7 5.42 -23.02 10.09
C GLN A 7 4.36 -23.65 11.01
N SER A 8 4.30 -23.24 12.28
CA SER A 8 3.32 -23.80 13.22
C SER A 8 1.87 -23.45 12.84
N ALA A 9 1.63 -22.26 12.29
CA ALA A 9 0.32 -21.87 11.78
C ALA A 9 -0.08 -22.72 10.56
N LYS A 10 0.87 -22.99 9.66
CA LYS A 10 0.66 -23.88 8.51
C LYS A 10 0.29 -25.30 8.94
N GLU A 11 1.08 -25.89 9.82
CA GLU A 11 0.87 -27.26 10.34
C GLU A 11 -0.46 -27.43 11.08
N LYS A 12 -0.94 -26.37 11.75
CA LYS A 12 -2.19 -26.39 12.50
C LYS A 12 -3.40 -25.91 11.70
N GLY A 13 -3.23 -25.54 10.43
CA GLY A 13 -4.30 -24.96 9.62
C GLY A 13 -4.83 -23.62 10.16
N VAL A 14 -4.01 -22.86 10.87
CA VAL A 14 -4.38 -21.55 11.44
C VAL A 14 -3.99 -20.44 10.48
N TYR A 15 -4.92 -19.52 10.19
CA TYR A 15 -4.65 -18.35 9.37
C TYR A 15 -4.27 -17.15 10.22
N ILE A 16 -3.14 -16.52 9.88
CA ILE A 16 -2.69 -15.26 10.46
C ILE A 16 -2.49 -14.28 9.31
N VAL A 17 -3.47 -13.41 9.09
CA VAL A 17 -3.41 -12.42 8.01
C VAL A 17 -2.95 -11.09 8.58
N GLY A 18 -1.84 -10.57 8.07
CA GLY A 18 -1.29 -9.28 8.48
C GLY A 18 -1.78 -8.14 7.59
N ALA A 19 -1.61 -6.91 8.07
CA ALA A 19 -1.86 -5.68 7.32
C ALA A 19 -3.31 -5.52 6.80
N CYS A 20 -4.30 -5.94 7.59
CA CYS A 20 -5.73 -5.92 7.23
C CYS A 20 -6.42 -4.55 7.37
N GLY A 21 -5.68 -3.47 7.61
CA GLY A 21 -6.22 -2.11 7.67
C GLY A 21 -6.17 -1.40 6.31
N TRP A 22 -6.57 -0.13 6.30
CA TRP A 22 -6.45 0.71 5.10
C TRP A 22 -5.00 0.86 4.64
N ASN A 23 -4.03 0.84 5.56
CA ASN A 23 -2.61 1.03 5.26
C ASN A 23 -1.94 -0.21 4.61
N SER A 24 -2.68 -0.99 3.82
CA SER A 24 -2.18 -2.04 2.90
C SER A 24 -3.27 -2.70 2.05
N ILE A 25 -4.51 -2.90 2.55
CA ILE A 25 -5.55 -3.61 1.76
C ILE A 25 -5.83 -2.94 0.40
N PRO A 26 -6.08 -1.62 0.31
CA PRO A 26 -6.30 -0.96 -0.97
C PRO A 26 -5.18 -1.25 -1.96
N CYS A 27 -3.92 -1.12 -1.54
CA CYS A 27 -2.77 -1.31 -2.42
C CYS A 27 -2.57 -2.78 -2.83
N ASP A 28 -2.63 -3.71 -1.87
CA ASP A 28 -2.41 -5.14 -2.08
C ASP A 28 -3.54 -5.77 -2.92
N LEU A 29 -4.80 -5.57 -2.51
CA LEU A 29 -5.96 -6.07 -3.27
C LEU A 29 -6.21 -5.28 -4.55
N GLY A 30 -5.86 -4.00 -4.61
CA GLY A 30 -5.98 -3.20 -5.83
C GLY A 30 -4.97 -3.62 -6.90
N THR A 31 -3.77 -4.02 -6.49
CA THR A 31 -2.79 -4.64 -7.40
C THR A 31 -3.30 -5.98 -7.93
N ASP A 32 -3.86 -6.85 -7.07
CA ASP A 32 -4.49 -8.11 -7.51
C ASP A 32 -5.68 -7.85 -8.46
N PHE A 33 -6.54 -6.88 -8.12
CA PHE A 33 -7.70 -6.49 -8.92
C PHE A 33 -7.30 -6.06 -10.33
N LEU A 34 -6.31 -5.17 -10.45
CA LEU A 34 -5.80 -4.72 -11.75
C LEU A 34 -5.14 -5.88 -12.50
N LYS A 35 -4.30 -6.68 -11.85
CA LYS A 35 -3.63 -7.85 -12.45
C LYS A 35 -4.64 -8.82 -13.07
N ARG A 36 -5.76 -9.08 -12.40
CA ARG A 36 -6.84 -9.97 -12.89
C ARG A 36 -7.61 -9.39 -14.08
N LYS A 37 -7.77 -8.06 -14.15
CA LYS A 37 -8.52 -7.37 -15.21
C LYS A 37 -7.66 -6.87 -16.37
N PHE A 38 -6.34 -7.05 -16.34
CA PHE A 38 -5.40 -6.50 -17.31
C PHE A 38 -5.48 -7.12 -18.73
N GLU A 39 -6.17 -8.25 -18.91
CA GLU A 39 -6.29 -8.97 -20.19
C GLU A 39 -4.93 -9.21 -20.89
N GLY A 40 -3.96 -9.77 -20.18
CA GLY A 40 -2.60 -9.92 -20.69
C GLY A 40 -1.64 -10.24 -19.54
N THR A 41 -0.37 -9.88 -19.69
CA THR A 41 0.62 -10.03 -18.60
C THR A 41 0.99 -8.65 -18.07
N LEU A 42 0.67 -8.38 -16.80
CA LEU A 42 1.05 -7.13 -16.15
C LEU A 42 2.54 -7.16 -15.80
N ALA A 43 3.31 -6.15 -16.24
CA ALA A 43 4.74 -6.05 -15.96
C ALA A 43 5.00 -5.31 -14.65
N TYR A 44 4.43 -4.11 -14.56
CA TYR A 44 4.63 -3.23 -13.43
C TYR A 44 3.42 -2.34 -13.18
N VAL A 45 3.34 -1.81 -11.96
CA VAL A 45 2.28 -0.94 -11.48
C VAL A 45 2.88 0.25 -10.73
N ASP A 46 2.51 1.45 -11.13
CA ASP A 46 2.66 2.65 -10.31
C ASP A 46 1.36 2.85 -9.54
N THR A 47 1.45 2.90 -8.22
CA THR A 47 0.30 3.19 -7.36
C THR A 47 0.43 4.59 -6.77
N VAL A 48 -0.66 5.34 -6.73
CA VAL A 48 -0.67 6.70 -6.19
C VAL A 48 -1.88 6.89 -5.29
N VAL A 49 -1.65 7.23 -4.02
CA VAL A 49 -2.73 7.55 -3.09
C VAL A 49 -2.98 9.05 -3.03
N ARG A 50 -4.25 9.43 -3.10
CA ARG A 50 -4.74 10.79 -2.89
C ARG A 50 -5.69 10.78 -1.69
N ILE A 51 -5.39 11.63 -0.71
CA ILE A 51 -6.31 11.88 0.41
C ILE A 51 -7.09 13.14 0.05
N ASN A 52 -8.42 13.02 0.05
CA ASN A 52 -9.32 14.14 -0.16
C ASN A 52 -9.82 14.61 1.19
N THR A 53 -9.78 15.93 1.42
CA THR A 53 -10.21 16.53 2.68
C THR A 53 -11.25 17.60 2.41
N GLY A 54 -12.29 17.65 3.24
CA GLY A 54 -13.27 18.73 3.22
C GLY A 54 -12.70 20.06 3.75
N PRO A 55 -13.55 21.11 3.84
CA PRO A 55 -13.13 22.45 4.29
C PRO A 55 -12.52 22.48 5.70
N ALA A 56 -12.92 21.55 6.58
CA ALA A 56 -12.36 21.41 7.92
C ALA A 56 -10.92 20.83 7.94
N GLY A 57 -10.37 20.48 6.78
CA GLY A 57 -9.08 19.81 6.63
C GLY A 57 -9.09 18.41 7.22
N TYR A 58 -7.89 17.88 7.50
CA TYR A 58 -7.72 16.59 8.16
C TYR A 58 -6.40 16.59 8.94
N CYS A 59 -6.39 16.01 10.13
CA CYS A 59 -5.16 15.71 10.85
C CYS A 59 -5.04 14.20 11.07
N ILE A 60 -3.80 13.74 11.22
CA ILE A 60 -3.48 12.34 11.39
C ILE A 60 -3.25 12.07 12.89
N ASN A 61 -3.58 10.88 13.37
CA ASN A 61 -3.29 10.51 14.76
C ASN A 61 -1.76 10.38 15.00
N THR A 62 -1.31 10.70 16.21
CA THR A 62 0.12 10.61 16.59
C THR A 62 0.70 9.21 16.49
N GLY A 63 -0.12 8.14 16.52
CA GLY A 63 0.36 6.78 16.27
C GLY A 63 1.07 6.63 14.92
N THR A 64 0.66 7.37 13.89
CA THR A 64 1.37 7.41 12.60
C THR A 64 2.70 8.14 12.73
N TYR A 65 2.75 9.25 13.48
CA TYR A 65 3.99 10.00 13.74
C TYR A 65 5.03 9.15 14.47
N GLU A 66 4.60 8.43 15.51
CA GLU A 66 5.41 7.47 16.25
C GLU A 66 5.94 6.36 15.33
N SER A 67 5.09 5.86 14.44
CA SER A 67 5.49 4.87 13.44
C SER A 67 6.53 5.41 12.45
N LEU A 68 6.43 6.69 12.04
CA LEU A 68 7.43 7.33 11.20
C LEU A 68 8.80 7.39 11.90
N ILE A 69 8.84 7.74 13.19
CA ILE A 69 10.09 7.76 13.97
C ILE A 69 10.74 6.36 14.00
N LEU A 70 9.95 5.33 14.31
CA LEU A 70 10.43 3.96 14.39
C LEU A 70 10.84 3.42 13.01
N GLY A 71 10.13 3.82 11.96
CA GLY A 71 10.43 3.48 10.56
C GLY A 71 11.77 4.05 10.11
N VAL A 72 12.05 5.32 10.40
CA VAL A 72 13.35 5.96 10.09
C VAL A 72 14.50 5.17 10.71
N LYS A 73 14.38 4.80 11.99
CA LYS A 73 15.40 4.00 12.67
C LYS A 73 15.58 2.63 12.00
N SER A 74 14.48 1.92 11.76
CA SER A 74 14.49 0.56 11.19
C SER A 74 15.04 0.52 9.76
N HIS A 75 14.81 1.60 9.00
CA HIS A 75 15.36 1.77 7.66
C HIS A 75 16.87 1.98 7.69
N VAL A 76 17.36 2.86 8.56
CA VAL A 76 18.80 3.20 8.66
C VAL A 76 19.63 2.04 9.22
N ASP A 77 19.11 1.31 10.21
CA ASP A 77 19.81 0.15 10.78
C ASP A 77 19.66 -1.14 9.95
N GLY A 78 18.85 -1.10 8.88
CA GLY A 78 18.65 -2.21 7.95
C GLY A 78 17.89 -3.40 8.53
N SER A 79 17.33 -3.27 9.75
CA SER A 79 16.63 -4.37 10.43
C SER A 79 15.40 -4.85 9.64
N GLU A 80 14.64 -3.92 9.04
CA GLU A 80 13.48 -4.26 8.21
C GLU A 80 13.89 -5.06 6.95
N ALA A 81 14.94 -4.61 6.26
CA ALA A 81 15.44 -5.30 5.06
C ALA A 81 15.98 -6.70 5.39
N ALA A 82 16.67 -6.85 6.53
CA ALA A 82 17.14 -8.14 7.01
C ALA A 82 15.97 -9.09 7.29
N LEU A 83 14.90 -8.60 7.96
CA LEU A 83 13.70 -9.39 8.23
C LEU A 83 13.00 -9.83 6.95
N HIS A 84 12.83 -8.92 5.97
CA HIS A 84 12.23 -9.25 4.68
C HIS A 84 13.03 -10.34 3.94
N LYS A 85 14.36 -10.25 3.93
CA LYS A 85 15.21 -11.29 3.32
C LYS A 85 15.02 -12.68 3.96
N LEU A 86 14.78 -12.75 5.27
CA LEU A 86 14.57 -14.01 5.97
C LEU A 86 13.22 -14.66 5.63
N ILE A 87 12.19 -13.87 5.36
CA ILE A 87 10.86 -14.38 4.98
C ILE A 87 10.68 -14.59 3.47
N THR A 88 11.56 -14.01 2.63
CA THR A 88 11.59 -14.25 1.18
C THR A 88 12.96 -14.80 0.74
N PRO A 89 13.33 -16.04 1.14
CA PRO A 89 14.67 -16.57 0.92
C PRO A 89 14.98 -16.96 -0.53
N LYS A 90 13.94 -17.25 -1.32
CA LYS A 90 14.09 -17.64 -2.74
C LYS A 90 14.14 -16.38 -3.63
N PRO A 91 14.90 -16.37 -4.73
CA PRO A 91 14.94 -15.22 -5.62
C PRO A 91 13.68 -15.13 -6.50
N LEU A 92 13.20 -13.91 -6.69
CA LEU A 92 12.28 -13.58 -7.78
C LEU A 92 13.06 -13.41 -9.11
N PRO A 93 12.43 -13.68 -10.27
CA PRO A 93 13.05 -13.44 -11.56
C PRO A 93 13.39 -11.96 -11.72
N LYS A 94 14.53 -11.67 -12.33
CA LYS A 94 14.86 -10.29 -12.71
C LYS A 94 13.87 -9.83 -13.78
N LEU A 95 12.97 -8.93 -13.40
CA LEU A 95 12.09 -8.25 -14.32
C LEU A 95 12.89 -7.14 -15.00
N ASN A 96 13.41 -7.41 -16.20
CA ASN A 96 14.18 -6.43 -16.98
C ASN A 96 13.34 -5.21 -17.40
N ASN A 97 12.02 -5.36 -17.36
CA ASN A 97 11.08 -4.31 -17.72
C ASN A 97 10.64 -3.59 -16.44
N SER A 98 11.41 -2.58 -16.07
CA SER A 98 11.01 -1.62 -15.05
C SER A 98 10.43 -0.37 -15.72
N PRO A 99 9.46 0.29 -15.10
CA PRO A 99 9.00 1.58 -15.60
C PRO A 99 10.14 2.60 -15.68
N ASN A 100 9.97 3.60 -16.55
CA ASN A 100 10.92 4.71 -16.67
C ASN A 100 11.26 5.32 -15.31
N PHE A 101 12.53 5.68 -15.14
CA PHE A 101 13.00 6.39 -13.96
C PHE A 101 12.17 7.66 -13.75
N ARG A 102 11.63 7.83 -12.53
CA ARG A 102 10.98 9.07 -12.10
C ARG A 102 11.79 9.62 -10.92
N PRO A 103 12.16 10.91 -10.95
CA PRO A 103 12.74 11.55 -9.78
C PRO A 103 11.80 11.42 -8.57
N PRO A 104 12.32 11.30 -7.34
CA PRO A 104 11.48 11.20 -6.13
C PRO A 104 10.53 12.38 -5.95
N LEU A 105 10.88 13.55 -6.45
CA LEU A 105 10.06 14.75 -6.37
C LEU A 105 9.63 15.13 -7.78
N ALA A 106 8.48 14.62 -8.20
CA ALA A 106 8.01 14.78 -9.57
C ALA A 106 6.49 14.93 -9.65
N LYS A 107 6.05 15.61 -10.71
CA LYS A 107 4.65 15.65 -11.09
C LYS A 107 4.27 14.32 -11.74
N PHE A 108 3.18 13.74 -11.27
CA PHE A 108 2.55 12.58 -11.87
C PHE A 108 1.47 13.07 -12.83
N GLU A 109 1.59 12.69 -14.10
CA GLU A 109 0.66 13.08 -15.16
C GLU A 109 0.09 11.82 -15.81
N GLU A 110 -1.18 11.56 -15.51
CA GLU A 110 -2.03 10.58 -16.16
C GLU A 110 -3.42 11.22 -16.39
N PRO A 111 -4.24 10.72 -17.32
CA PRO A 111 -5.55 11.31 -17.61
C PRO A 111 -6.46 11.48 -16.38
N SER A 112 -6.39 10.56 -15.41
CA SER A 112 -7.17 10.60 -14.17
C SER A 112 -6.47 11.29 -13.00
N LEU A 113 -5.19 11.67 -13.15
CA LEU A 113 -4.39 12.25 -12.07
C LEU A 113 -3.33 13.21 -12.60
N SER A 114 -3.44 14.49 -12.22
CA SER A 114 -2.38 15.48 -12.40
C SER A 114 -2.04 16.10 -11.05
N SER A 115 -0.93 15.68 -10.43
CA SER A 115 -0.53 16.18 -9.10
C SER A 115 0.95 16.03 -8.85
N TRP A 116 1.51 16.87 -7.97
CA TRP A 116 2.84 16.63 -7.42
C TRP A 116 2.81 15.43 -6.48
N THR A 117 3.81 14.56 -6.59
CA THR A 117 3.85 13.30 -5.84
C THR A 117 5.20 13.09 -5.16
N MET A 118 5.17 12.31 -4.07
CA MET A 118 6.35 11.85 -3.36
C MET A 118 6.27 10.33 -3.15
N PRO A 119 7.40 9.60 -3.06
CA PRO A 119 7.42 8.20 -2.72
C PRO A 119 6.69 7.93 -1.41
N PHE A 120 5.79 6.95 -1.44
CA PHE A 120 5.14 6.48 -0.24
C PHE A 120 6.06 5.48 0.46
N MET A 121 6.65 5.90 1.58
CA MET A 121 7.60 5.11 2.39
C MET A 121 6.91 4.20 3.42
N GLY A 122 5.63 3.87 3.20
CA GLY A 122 4.86 2.95 4.06
C GLY A 122 5.04 1.48 3.71
N SER A 123 4.24 0.63 4.35
CA SER A 123 4.31 -0.84 4.25
C SER A 123 3.84 -1.41 2.91
N ASP A 124 3.03 -0.66 2.15
CA ASP A 124 2.30 -1.15 0.98
C ASP A 124 3.18 -1.85 -0.04
N LYS A 125 4.34 -1.25 -0.37
CA LYS A 125 5.29 -1.85 -1.31
C LYS A 125 5.78 -3.22 -0.82
N ALA A 126 6.14 -3.31 0.46
CA ALA A 126 6.64 -4.55 1.05
C ALA A 126 5.55 -5.64 1.12
N VAL A 127 4.31 -5.25 1.43
CA VAL A 127 3.16 -6.17 1.45
C VAL A 127 2.88 -6.71 0.05
N VAL A 128 2.78 -5.83 -0.96
CA VAL A 128 2.54 -6.27 -2.35
C VAL A 128 3.70 -7.14 -2.85
N GLN A 129 4.95 -6.77 -2.56
CA GLN A 129 6.11 -7.59 -2.92
C GLN A 129 6.05 -8.99 -2.30
N ARG A 130 5.57 -9.10 -1.05
CA ARG A 130 5.36 -10.38 -0.37
C ARG A 130 4.21 -11.18 -1.01
N SER A 131 3.12 -10.52 -1.42
CA SER A 131 2.05 -11.16 -2.21
C SER A 131 2.57 -11.69 -3.55
N GLN A 132 3.39 -10.91 -4.27
CA GLN A 132 3.99 -11.35 -5.53
C GLN A 132 5.03 -12.47 -5.34
N TYR A 133 5.74 -12.47 -4.21
CA TYR A 133 6.63 -13.56 -3.82
C TYR A 133 5.87 -14.89 -3.66
N PHE A 134 4.77 -14.86 -2.90
CA PHE A 134 3.90 -16.01 -2.72
C PHE A 134 3.31 -16.50 -4.06
N ASP A 135 2.83 -15.58 -4.89
CA ASP A 135 2.27 -15.91 -6.21
C ASP A 135 3.25 -16.60 -7.14
N TYR A 136 4.50 -16.15 -7.14
CA TYR A 136 5.51 -16.74 -8.00
C TYR A 136 5.91 -18.14 -7.55
N HIS A 137 6.13 -18.33 -6.25
CA HIS A 137 6.66 -19.59 -5.73
C HIS A 137 5.60 -20.66 -5.46
N GLU A 138 4.38 -20.26 -5.08
CA GLU A 138 3.31 -21.20 -4.71
C GLU A 138 2.26 -21.33 -5.82
N ASN A 139 1.98 -20.26 -6.57
CA ASN A 139 0.94 -20.25 -7.61
C ASN A 139 1.48 -20.24 -9.06
N GLY A 140 2.80 -20.17 -9.25
CA GLY A 140 3.43 -20.14 -10.57
C GLY A 140 3.08 -18.90 -11.42
N GLN A 141 2.62 -17.82 -10.81
CA GLN A 141 2.24 -16.60 -11.51
C GLN A 141 3.43 -15.65 -11.67
N SER A 142 3.49 -14.92 -12.79
CA SER A 142 4.51 -13.88 -12.96
C SER A 142 4.35 -12.77 -11.90
N PRO A 143 5.45 -12.34 -11.26
CA PRO A 143 5.43 -11.26 -10.30
C PRO A 143 5.29 -9.92 -11.02
N VAL A 144 4.67 -8.94 -10.34
CA VAL A 144 4.51 -7.57 -10.81
C VAL A 144 5.45 -6.65 -10.03
N ASN A 145 6.18 -5.79 -10.73
CA ASN A 145 6.96 -4.73 -10.09
C ASN A 145 6.05 -3.60 -9.60
N ILE A 146 6.23 -3.13 -8.37
CA ILE A 146 5.41 -2.04 -7.81
C ILE A 146 6.25 -0.84 -7.38
N ARG A 147 5.72 0.37 -7.63
CA ARG A 147 6.15 1.62 -7.00
C ARG A 147 4.95 2.32 -6.38
N THR A 148 5.16 2.95 -5.24
CA THR A 148 4.12 3.54 -4.41
C THR A 148 4.41 5.02 -4.21
N TYR A 149 3.40 5.86 -4.42
CA TYR A 149 3.48 7.31 -4.29
C TYR A 149 2.25 7.84 -3.55
N PHE A 150 2.35 9.07 -3.03
CA PHE A 150 1.21 9.82 -2.54
C PHE A 150 1.20 11.22 -3.14
N THR A 151 0.01 11.79 -3.33
CA THR A 151 -0.16 13.15 -3.82
C THR A 151 0.05 14.17 -2.72
N VAL A 152 0.70 15.28 -3.06
CA VAL A 152 0.86 16.46 -2.18
C VAL A 152 0.22 17.71 -2.76
N GLY A 153 -0.50 17.58 -3.87
CA GLY A 153 -1.20 18.68 -4.54
C GLY A 153 -0.23 19.57 -5.32
N THR A 154 0.42 20.49 -4.64
CA THR A 154 1.23 21.57 -5.24
C THR A 154 2.73 21.36 -5.07
N LEU A 155 3.53 21.97 -5.97
CA LEU A 155 4.99 21.98 -5.88
C LEU A 155 5.47 22.57 -4.55
N TRP A 156 4.80 23.62 -4.08
CA TRP A 156 5.15 24.28 -2.83
C TRP A 156 4.97 23.37 -1.61
N THR A 157 3.84 22.68 -1.52
CA THR A 157 3.58 21.70 -0.45
C THR A 157 4.61 20.57 -0.49
N MET A 158 4.97 20.09 -1.68
CA MET A 158 6.03 19.10 -1.86
C MET A 158 7.37 19.57 -1.29
N ILE A 159 7.79 20.80 -1.60
CA ILE A 159 9.06 21.37 -1.09
C ILE A 159 9.02 21.48 0.44
N GLN A 160 7.92 21.99 1.01
CA GLN A 160 7.75 22.11 2.46
C GLN A 160 7.82 20.74 3.16
N LEU A 161 7.12 19.73 2.63
CA LEU A 161 7.14 18.37 3.17
C LEU A 161 8.51 17.70 3.01
N ALA A 162 9.21 17.94 1.90
CA ALA A 162 10.56 17.41 1.70
C ALA A 162 11.56 17.99 2.71
N ILE A 163 11.52 19.31 2.95
CA ILE A 163 12.34 19.98 3.96
C ILE A 163 11.99 19.46 5.36
N TRP A 164 10.70 19.41 5.69
CA TRP A 164 10.23 18.91 6.98
C TRP A 164 10.67 17.46 7.21
N GLY A 165 10.47 16.58 6.22
CA GLY A 165 10.84 15.16 6.28
C GLY A 165 12.34 14.94 6.41
N ALA A 166 13.18 15.75 5.74
CA ALA A 166 14.63 15.68 5.86
C ALA A 166 15.10 16.08 7.27
N ILE A 167 14.57 17.18 7.81
CA ILE A 167 14.86 17.65 9.17
C ILE A 167 14.39 16.61 10.19
N PHE A 168 13.14 16.16 10.08
CA PHE A 168 12.54 15.16 10.95
C PHE A 168 13.34 13.86 10.94
N GLY A 169 13.67 13.33 9.75
CA GLY A 169 14.43 12.10 9.58
C GLY A 169 15.83 12.18 10.18
N PHE A 170 16.55 13.28 9.95
CA PHE A 170 17.87 13.50 10.55
C PHE A 170 17.81 13.51 12.08
N PHE A 171 16.88 14.27 12.66
CA PHE A 171 16.75 14.41 14.11
C PHE A 171 16.23 13.14 14.80
N ALA A 172 15.41 12.34 14.12
CA ALA A 172 14.92 11.05 14.63
C ALA A 172 16.05 10.02 14.87
N LEU A 173 17.24 10.21 14.28
CA LEU A 173 18.39 9.32 14.49
C LEU A 173 19.07 9.51 15.85
N PHE A 174 18.96 10.70 16.46
CA PHE A 174 19.63 11.02 17.71
C PHE A 174 18.74 10.72 18.91
N GLY A 175 19.20 9.84 19.83
CA GLY A 175 18.39 9.35 20.95
C GLY A 175 17.66 10.41 21.78
N PRO A 176 18.35 11.46 22.30
CA PRO A 176 17.70 12.52 23.08
C PRO A 176 16.66 13.31 22.27
N ILE A 177 16.99 13.65 21.03
CA ILE A 177 16.11 14.43 20.16
C ILE A 177 14.92 13.59 19.68
N ARG A 178 15.13 12.32 19.38
CA ARG A 178 14.06 11.36 19.09
C ARG A 178 13.05 11.30 20.25
N ARG A 179 13.51 11.26 21.50
CA ARG A 179 12.63 11.29 22.67
C ARG A 179 11.84 12.60 22.77
N PHE A 180 12.47 13.72 22.40
CA PHE A 180 11.77 15.00 22.29
C PHE A 180 10.68 14.96 21.21
N LEU A 181 10.99 14.48 19.99
CA LEU A 181 10.01 14.32 18.91
C LEU A 181 8.81 13.46 19.35
N PHE A 182 9.07 12.34 20.04
CA PHE A 182 8.01 11.48 20.60
C PHE A 182 7.08 12.20 21.58
N ASN A 183 7.61 13.13 22.38
CA ASN A 183 6.84 13.83 23.41
C ASN A 183 6.10 15.06 22.87
N HIS A 184 6.52 15.61 21.72
CA HIS A 184 6.00 16.85 21.14
C HIS A 184 5.56 16.69 19.66
N PRO A 185 4.72 15.68 19.32
CA PRO A 185 4.38 15.40 17.93
C PRO A 185 3.55 16.50 17.29
N GLU A 186 2.69 17.20 18.04
CA GLU A 186 1.82 18.25 17.48
C GLU A 186 2.64 19.49 17.14
N GLU A 187 3.55 19.88 18.03
CA GLU A 187 4.42 21.04 17.87
C GLU A 187 5.45 20.80 16.75
N CYS A 188 6.10 19.62 16.75
CA CYS A 188 7.09 19.28 15.74
C CYS A 188 6.50 19.02 14.34
N SER A 189 5.19 18.79 14.24
CA SER A 189 4.50 18.61 12.97
C SER A 189 3.59 19.78 12.57
N PHE A 190 3.61 20.88 13.31
CA PHE A 190 2.76 22.05 13.07
C PHE A 190 1.26 21.68 13.01
N GLY A 191 0.84 20.75 13.87
CA GLY A 191 -0.55 20.30 14.00
C GLY A 191 -1.03 19.32 12.92
N MET A 192 -0.14 18.83 12.05
CA MET A 192 -0.45 17.78 11.07
C MET A 192 -0.80 16.46 11.77
N PHE A 193 -0.06 16.13 12.83
CA PHE A 193 -0.34 14.99 13.68
C PHE A 193 -0.88 15.46 15.03
N LYS A 194 -2.03 14.93 15.46
CA LYS A 194 -2.70 15.31 16.72
C LYS A 194 -3.05 14.10 17.55
N LYS A 195 -2.86 14.19 18.87
CA LYS A 195 -3.14 13.10 19.80
C LYS A 195 -4.64 12.80 19.88
N SER A 196 -5.47 13.85 19.78
CA SER A 196 -6.93 13.71 19.69
C SER A 196 -7.40 13.04 18.40
N GLY A 197 -6.55 12.99 17.36
CA GLY A 197 -6.98 12.64 16.00
C GLY A 197 -7.90 13.70 15.37
N PRO A 198 -8.43 13.41 14.18
CA PRO A 198 -9.38 14.27 13.48
C PRO A 198 -10.74 14.28 14.17
N THR A 199 -11.46 15.39 14.00
CA THR A 199 -12.84 15.52 14.51
C THR A 199 -13.81 14.69 13.67
N LYS A 200 -15.02 14.46 14.19
CA LYS A 200 -16.09 13.77 13.43
C LYS A 200 -16.42 14.47 12.10
N GLU A 201 -16.32 15.80 12.06
CA GLU A 201 -16.54 16.58 10.84
C GLU A 201 -15.43 16.34 9.82
N GLN A 202 -14.17 16.35 10.25
CA GLN A 202 -13.02 16.04 9.39
C GLN A 202 -13.09 14.62 8.85
N ILE A 203 -13.44 13.64 9.70
CA ILE A 203 -13.66 12.24 9.31
C ILE A 203 -14.76 12.15 8.25
N LYS A 204 -15.93 12.77 8.49
CA LYS A 204 -17.06 12.73 7.55
C LYS A 204 -16.75 13.42 6.22
N GLY A 205 -15.94 14.47 6.24
CA GLY A 205 -15.55 15.23 5.06
C GLY A 205 -14.35 14.67 4.31
N ALA A 206 -13.74 13.58 4.78
CA ALA A 206 -12.55 12.99 4.16
C ALA A 206 -12.87 11.71 3.38
N SER A 207 -12.10 11.48 2.33
CA SER A 207 -12.13 10.26 1.50
C SER A 207 -10.74 9.98 0.93
N PHE A 208 -10.56 8.86 0.25
CA PHE A 208 -9.35 8.60 -0.51
C PHE A 208 -9.67 8.10 -1.91
N ASP A 209 -8.70 8.34 -2.81
CA ASP A 209 -8.59 7.65 -4.08
C ASP A 209 -7.22 6.98 -4.14
N TYR A 210 -7.19 5.70 -4.44
CA TYR A 210 -5.97 4.93 -4.62
C TYR A 210 -5.89 4.50 -6.08
N PHE A 211 -5.04 5.16 -6.85
CA PHE A 211 -4.87 4.90 -8.28
C PHE A 211 -3.85 3.79 -8.54
N PHE A 212 -4.11 2.97 -9.54
CA PHE A 212 -3.24 1.91 -10.03
C PHE A 212 -3.02 2.11 -11.53
N PHE A 213 -1.80 2.41 -11.94
CA PHE A 213 -1.41 2.59 -13.34
C PHE A 213 -0.53 1.42 -13.76
N GLY A 214 -1.11 0.46 -14.46
CA GLY A 214 -0.45 -0.75 -14.91
C GLY A 214 0.04 -0.66 -16.34
N THR A 215 1.25 -1.15 -16.56
CA THR A 215 1.80 -1.37 -17.90
C THR A 215 2.24 -2.82 -18.05
N GLY A 216 2.03 -3.39 -19.23
CA GLY A 216 2.31 -4.78 -19.51
C GLY A 216 2.16 -5.12 -20.97
N TRP A 217 1.90 -6.39 -21.24
CA TRP A 217 1.81 -6.98 -22.57
C TRP A 217 0.39 -7.42 -22.89
N GLU A 218 0.04 -7.38 -24.18
CA GLU A 218 -1.16 -8.02 -24.71
C GLU A 218 -1.08 -9.55 -24.59
N ARG A 219 -2.23 -10.21 -24.77
CA ARG A 219 -2.28 -11.67 -24.78
C ARG A 219 -1.49 -12.21 -25.99
N GLY A 220 -0.47 -13.02 -25.72
CA GLY A 220 0.35 -13.67 -26.76
C GLY A 220 1.67 -12.96 -27.04
N GLU A 221 1.86 -11.74 -26.55
CA GLU A 221 3.16 -11.07 -26.54
C GLU A 221 4.09 -11.74 -25.52
N SER A 222 5.37 -11.80 -25.85
CA SER A 222 6.40 -12.44 -25.04
C SER A 222 7.14 -11.39 -24.20
N PRO A 223 7.12 -11.50 -22.86
CA PRO A 223 7.91 -10.63 -21.99
C PRO A 223 9.43 -10.64 -22.25
N LYS A 224 9.93 -11.60 -23.05
CA LYS A 224 11.35 -11.69 -23.44
C LYS A 224 11.71 -10.87 -24.67
N ASN A 225 10.76 -10.72 -25.61
CA ASN A 225 11.04 -10.15 -26.93
C ASN A 225 10.36 -8.79 -27.12
N ASP A 226 9.27 -8.55 -26.42
CA ASP A 226 8.40 -7.40 -26.64
C ASP A 226 8.50 -6.39 -25.49
N LEU A 227 8.37 -5.10 -25.81
CA LEU A 227 8.27 -4.05 -24.80
C LEU A 227 6.84 -3.99 -24.25
N PRO A 228 6.65 -3.80 -22.93
CA PRO A 228 5.31 -3.66 -22.37
C PRO A 228 4.75 -2.28 -22.73
N ILE A 229 3.79 -2.26 -23.65
CA ILE A 229 3.13 -1.03 -24.14
C ILE A 229 1.66 -0.93 -23.74
N LYS A 230 1.02 -2.06 -23.42
CA LYS A 230 -0.38 -2.08 -22.98
C LYS A 230 -0.50 -1.34 -21.67
N LYS A 231 -1.43 -0.41 -21.58
CA LYS A 231 -1.75 0.31 -20.35
C LYS A 231 -3.17 -0.01 -19.90
N ALA A 232 -3.35 -0.12 -18.59
CA ALA A 232 -4.65 -0.14 -17.96
C ALA A 232 -4.56 0.56 -16.61
N ALA A 233 -5.65 1.20 -16.20
CA ALA A 233 -5.72 1.83 -14.90
C ALA A 233 -6.93 1.32 -14.11
N ALA A 234 -6.76 1.25 -12.80
CA ALA A 234 -7.82 0.98 -11.84
C ALA A 234 -7.74 1.99 -10.71
N VAL A 235 -8.81 2.10 -9.95
CA VAL A 235 -8.89 3.00 -8.81
C VAL A 235 -9.70 2.36 -7.69
N CYS A 236 -9.20 2.49 -6.47
CA CYS A 236 -9.93 2.16 -5.25
C CYS A 236 -10.38 3.45 -4.59
N HIS A 237 -11.68 3.57 -4.31
CA HIS A 237 -12.26 4.74 -3.66
C HIS A 237 -12.85 4.32 -2.32
N GLY A 238 -12.77 5.19 -1.31
CA GLY A 238 -13.40 4.93 -0.03
C GLY A 238 -13.46 6.15 0.88
N PRO A 239 -14.05 5.98 2.09
CA PRO A 239 -14.17 7.05 3.09
C PRO A 239 -12.80 7.40 3.70
N ASP A 240 -12.75 8.13 4.80
CA ASP A 240 -11.49 8.51 5.43
C ASP A 240 -10.54 7.31 5.68
N ILE A 241 -9.24 7.58 5.68
CA ILE A 241 -8.21 6.53 5.71
C ILE A 241 -8.01 5.88 7.09
N GLY A 242 -8.36 6.58 8.17
CA GLY A 242 -7.93 6.21 9.53
C GLY A 242 -9.01 5.53 10.37
N TYR A 243 -10.27 5.85 10.12
CA TYR A 243 -11.39 5.54 11.00
C TYR A 243 -12.43 4.71 10.26
N ILE A 244 -13.29 5.33 9.45
CA ILE A 244 -14.33 4.61 8.71
C ILE A 244 -13.68 3.65 7.72
N GLY A 245 -12.71 4.12 6.93
CA GLY A 245 -12.01 3.28 5.97
C GLY A 245 -11.28 2.13 6.64
N THR A 246 -10.44 2.39 7.64
CA THR A 246 -9.73 1.29 8.33
C THR A 246 -10.68 0.31 9.00
N SER A 247 -11.80 0.77 9.58
CA SER A 247 -12.82 -0.13 10.15
C SER A 247 -13.47 -1.00 9.08
N ALA A 248 -13.81 -0.43 7.91
CA ALA A 248 -14.36 -1.18 6.78
C ALA A 248 -13.41 -2.29 6.31
N HIS A 249 -12.12 -1.99 6.20
CA HIS A 249 -11.07 -2.94 5.81
C HIS A 249 -10.95 -4.11 6.80
N ILE A 250 -10.88 -3.81 8.11
CA ILE A 250 -10.74 -4.84 9.15
C ILE A 250 -11.99 -5.71 9.21
N CYS A 251 -13.18 -5.11 9.18
CA CYS A 251 -14.44 -5.86 9.21
C CYS A 251 -14.59 -6.74 7.97
N SER A 252 -14.23 -6.24 6.78
CA SER A 252 -14.27 -7.03 5.55
C SER A 252 -13.31 -8.21 5.59
N ALA A 253 -12.10 -8.02 6.12
CA ALA A 253 -11.14 -9.12 6.33
C ALA A 253 -11.66 -10.17 7.32
N ALA A 254 -12.31 -9.74 8.42
CA ALA A 254 -12.93 -10.64 9.37
C ALA A 254 -14.09 -11.44 8.75
N LEU A 255 -14.95 -10.79 7.96
CA LEU A 255 -16.05 -11.45 7.25
C LEU A 255 -15.52 -12.46 6.22
N ALA A 256 -14.45 -12.14 5.48
CA ALA A 256 -13.80 -13.07 4.58
C ALA A 256 -13.24 -14.31 5.30
N LEU A 257 -12.61 -14.13 6.48
CA LEU A 257 -12.12 -15.25 7.28
C LEU A 257 -13.25 -16.15 7.81
N LEU A 258 -14.37 -15.56 8.24
CA LEU A 258 -15.48 -16.28 8.87
C LEU A 258 -16.40 -16.96 7.85
N ASN A 259 -16.72 -16.26 6.76
CA ASN A 259 -17.80 -16.65 5.85
C ASN A 259 -17.31 -17.27 4.53
N ASP A 260 -16.00 -17.19 4.23
CA ASP A 260 -15.40 -17.71 3.00
C ASP A 260 -14.23 -18.67 3.28
N SER A 261 -14.30 -19.40 4.40
CA SER A 261 -13.25 -20.33 4.84
C SER A 261 -12.86 -21.35 3.76
N GLU A 262 -13.82 -21.78 2.93
CA GLU A 262 -13.64 -22.70 1.82
C GLU A 262 -12.91 -22.10 0.61
N LYS A 263 -12.79 -20.77 0.55
CA LYS A 263 -12.10 -20.01 -0.50
C LYS A 263 -10.74 -19.50 -0.03
N LEU A 264 -10.39 -19.70 1.24
CA LEU A 264 -9.04 -19.43 1.74
C LEU A 264 -8.03 -20.44 1.16
N PRO A 265 -6.74 -20.10 1.13
CA PRO A 265 -5.69 -21.04 0.75
C PRO A 265 -5.77 -22.34 1.56
N LYS A 266 -5.56 -23.49 0.90
CA LYS A 266 -5.74 -24.82 1.52
C LYS A 266 -4.92 -25.02 2.79
N ASP A 267 -3.70 -24.47 2.79
CA ASP A 267 -2.82 -24.51 3.93
C ASP A 267 -2.99 -23.25 4.76
N GLY A 268 -3.02 -23.40 6.09
CA GLY A 268 -2.89 -22.27 7.00
C GLY A 268 -1.52 -21.57 6.88
N GLY A 269 -1.28 -20.56 7.70
CA GLY A 269 0.00 -19.86 7.73
C GLY A 269 -0.14 -18.36 7.95
N VAL A 270 1.00 -17.67 7.82
CA VAL A 270 1.04 -16.21 7.87
C VAL A 270 0.97 -15.66 6.46
N MET A 271 -0.02 -14.83 6.15
CA MET A 271 -0.31 -14.41 4.76
C MET A 271 -0.51 -12.90 4.66
N THR A 272 -0.33 -12.37 3.45
CA THR A 272 -0.78 -11.03 3.08
C THR A 272 -2.26 -11.05 2.72
N THR A 273 -2.86 -9.88 2.58
CA THR A 273 -4.29 -9.76 2.28
C THR A 273 -4.65 -10.31 0.90
N ALA A 274 -3.85 -10.06 -0.14
CA ALA A 274 -4.08 -10.64 -1.46
C ALA A 274 -3.87 -12.16 -1.45
N SER A 275 -2.82 -12.67 -0.81
CA SER A 275 -2.58 -14.11 -0.73
C SER A 275 -3.67 -14.86 0.02
N ALA A 276 -4.27 -14.26 1.06
CA ALA A 276 -5.37 -14.87 1.79
C ALA A 276 -6.74 -14.70 1.11
N PHE A 277 -7.05 -13.51 0.59
CA PHE A 277 -8.44 -13.12 0.33
C PHE A 277 -8.84 -13.00 -1.13
N ARG A 278 -7.91 -13.06 -2.11
CA ARG A 278 -8.22 -12.80 -3.54
C ARG A 278 -9.37 -13.63 -4.13
N HIS A 279 -9.58 -14.84 -3.60
CA HIS A 279 -10.61 -15.78 -4.05
C HIS A 279 -11.89 -15.72 -3.20
N THR A 280 -11.89 -14.95 -2.10
CA THR A 280 -13.04 -14.74 -1.21
C THR A 280 -13.96 -13.63 -1.74
N ARG A 281 -15.04 -13.31 -1.00
CA ARG A 281 -15.93 -12.18 -1.28
C ARG A 281 -15.40 -10.85 -0.71
N ILE A 282 -14.10 -10.74 -0.40
CA ILE A 282 -13.51 -9.54 0.19
C ILE A 282 -13.84 -8.23 -0.56
N TYR A 283 -13.89 -8.24 -1.89
CA TYR A 283 -14.25 -7.07 -2.69
C TYR A 283 -15.73 -6.69 -2.52
N GLU A 284 -16.63 -7.66 -2.32
CA GLU A 284 -18.05 -7.42 -2.06
C GLU A 284 -18.25 -6.81 -0.67
N TYR A 285 -17.62 -7.38 0.37
CA TYR A 285 -17.68 -6.84 1.74
C TYR A 285 -17.13 -5.41 1.81
N LEU A 286 -16.00 -5.16 1.14
CA LEU A 286 -15.44 -3.81 1.05
C LEU A 286 -16.43 -2.85 0.38
N SER A 287 -17.04 -3.26 -0.73
CA SER A 287 -18.00 -2.44 -1.46
C SER A 287 -19.24 -2.11 -0.63
N GLU A 288 -19.77 -3.08 0.12
CA GLU A 288 -20.91 -2.86 1.05
C GLU A 288 -20.56 -1.86 2.16
N MET A 289 -19.28 -1.77 2.54
CA MET A 289 -18.77 -0.82 3.52
C MET A 289 -18.22 0.48 2.90
N GLY A 290 -18.52 0.73 1.62
CA GLY A 290 -18.18 1.97 0.94
C GLY A 290 -16.76 2.05 0.38
N VAL A 291 -16.07 0.91 0.24
CA VAL A 291 -14.75 0.81 -0.42
C VAL A 291 -14.89 0.04 -1.72
N ALA A 292 -14.80 0.73 -2.86
CA ALA A 292 -15.02 0.13 -4.18
C ALA A 292 -13.73 0.10 -5.01
N PHE A 293 -13.64 -0.85 -5.94
CA PHE A 293 -12.56 -0.96 -6.91
C PHE A 293 -13.14 -0.95 -8.32
N ASP A 294 -12.68 0.01 -9.13
CA ASP A 294 -13.18 0.24 -10.48
C ASP A 294 -12.05 0.26 -11.49
N MET A 295 -12.31 -0.18 -12.72
CA MET A 295 -11.40 0.08 -13.82
C MET A 295 -11.59 1.53 -14.26
N ALA A 296 -10.48 2.27 -14.42
CA ALA A 296 -10.55 3.60 -15.01
C ALA A 296 -11.00 3.48 -16.47
N ALA A 297 -11.83 4.44 -16.92
CA ALA A 297 -12.26 4.49 -18.30
C ALA A 297 -11.05 4.50 -19.25
N LYS A 298 -11.07 3.68 -20.31
CA LYS A 298 -10.04 3.73 -21.34
C LYS A 298 -10.02 5.15 -21.91
N SER A 299 -8.89 5.86 -21.80
CA SER A 299 -8.69 7.08 -22.57
C SER A 299 -8.86 6.69 -24.04
N LYS A 300 -9.76 7.39 -24.74
CA LYS A 300 -9.83 7.34 -26.20
C LYS A 300 -8.53 7.86 -26.80
#